data_AF-H3BBQ7-F1
#
_entry.id   AF-H3BBQ7-F1
#
_cell.length_a   1.000
_cell.length_b   1.000
_cell.length_c   1.000
_cell.angle_alpha   90.00
_cell.angle_beta   90.00
_cell.angle_gamma   90.00
#
_symmetry.space_group_name_H-M   'P 1'
#
loop_
_entity.id
_entity.type
_entity.pdbx_description
1 polymer ?
#
loop_
_entity_poly.entity_id
_entity_poly.type
_entity_poly.pdbx_seq_one_letter_code
_entity_poly.pdbx_strand_id
1 'polypeptide(L)'
;DAGQKHFGPITCKSCGMIYTANSPEDAVQHTQYHRRFLEGIKYVGWKKEHVLAEYWDGKIIVILPDDPKYAIKKAEDVREIVDNELGFKQVALSCPSKSKIYMFVSTEKKVVGCLIAEQIKQAFKVLSEPVLDESINHEIQEHHRAWCCSTKPESAICGVSRVWVFSLYRRKGIASRMLDTVRNTFIYGSFLNKDEIAFSDPTPDGKLFATTYCGTPNFLVYNFIRHQRKW
;
A
#
# COMPACT_ATOMS: atom_id res chain seq x y z
N ASP A 1 7.45 24.60 -40.31
CA ASP A 1 6.68 24.77 -39.08
C ASP A 1 6.62 23.42 -38.37
N ALA A 2 7.53 23.16 -37.42
CA ALA A 2 7.66 21.86 -36.76
C ALA A 2 7.76 22.09 -35.24
N GLY A 3 6.68 22.61 -34.65
CA GLY A 3 6.53 22.75 -33.22
C GLY A 3 6.16 21.41 -32.56
N GLN A 4 7.12 20.51 -32.36
CA GLN A 4 6.95 19.35 -31.48
C GLN A 4 6.89 19.85 -30.03
N LYS A 5 5.69 20.05 -29.49
CA LYS A 5 5.46 20.74 -28.19
C LYS A 5 5.47 19.86 -26.94
N HIS A 6 5.88 18.60 -27.01
CA HIS A 6 5.93 17.72 -25.83
C HIS A 6 7.24 16.95 -25.74
N PHE A 7 8.30 17.60 -25.24
CA PHE A 7 9.52 16.93 -24.82
C PHE A 7 9.41 16.56 -23.34
N GLY A 8 9.56 15.28 -23.02
CA GLY A 8 9.61 14.77 -21.64
C GLY A 8 8.50 13.80 -21.26
N PRO A 9 8.64 13.15 -20.09
CA PRO A 9 7.65 12.20 -19.57
C PRO A 9 6.34 12.92 -19.20
N ILE A 10 5.22 12.31 -19.54
CA ILE A 10 3.87 12.79 -19.21
C ILE A 10 3.15 11.80 -18.30
N THR A 11 2.21 12.29 -17.48
CA THR A 11 1.38 11.44 -16.62
C THR A 11 -0.01 11.27 -17.21
N CYS A 12 -0.45 10.02 -17.38
CA CYS A 12 -1.81 9.72 -17.80
C CYS A 12 -2.84 10.14 -16.75
N LYS A 13 -3.82 10.95 -17.13
CA LYS A 13 -4.83 11.50 -16.22
C LYS A 13 -5.89 10.50 -15.74
N SER A 14 -5.91 9.29 -16.29
CA SER A 14 -6.90 8.26 -15.91
C SER A 14 -6.27 7.04 -15.23
N CYS A 15 -5.08 6.60 -15.63
CA CYS A 15 -4.37 5.48 -15.01
C CYS A 15 -3.16 5.90 -14.16
N GLY A 16 -2.75 7.17 -14.20
CA GLY A 16 -1.63 7.68 -13.40
C GLY A 16 -0.23 7.25 -13.84
N MET A 17 -0.09 6.42 -14.88
CA MET A 17 1.21 5.99 -15.40
C MET A 17 1.97 7.16 -16.01
N ILE A 18 3.28 7.24 -15.72
CA ILE A 18 4.22 8.17 -16.33
C ILE A 18 4.87 7.47 -17.53
N TYR A 19 4.84 8.09 -18.71
CA TYR A 19 5.39 7.53 -19.95
C TYR A 19 5.80 8.63 -20.93
N THR A 20 6.63 8.30 -21.92
CA THR A 20 7.06 9.24 -22.97
C THR A 20 6.16 9.12 -24.19
N ALA A 21 5.32 10.12 -24.45
CA ALA A 21 4.36 10.07 -25.56
C ALA A 21 5.00 9.93 -26.95
N ASN A 22 6.24 10.41 -27.10
CA ASN A 22 6.96 10.36 -28.37
C ASN A 22 7.77 9.07 -28.58
N SER A 23 7.83 8.18 -27.59
CA SER A 23 8.39 6.83 -27.77
C SER A 23 7.24 5.87 -28.10
N PRO A 24 7.28 5.21 -29.27
CA PRO A 24 6.27 4.22 -29.63
C PRO A 24 6.26 3.03 -28.65
N GLU A 25 7.42 2.65 -28.09
CA GLU A 25 7.54 1.57 -27.10
C GLU A 25 6.79 1.93 -25.81
N ASP A 26 7.05 3.12 -25.25
CA ASP A 26 6.37 3.64 -24.06
C ASP A 26 4.86 3.79 -24.29
N ALA A 27 4.45 4.25 -25.48
CA ALA A 27 3.04 4.41 -25.83
C ALA A 27 2.29 3.05 -25.89
N VAL A 28 2.95 2.01 -26.42
CA VAL A 28 2.41 0.64 -26.45
C VAL A 28 2.30 0.08 -25.03
N GLN A 29 3.36 0.23 -24.21
CA GLN A 29 3.34 -0.20 -22.81
C GLN A 29 2.25 0.52 -22.02
N HIS A 30 2.12 1.84 -22.18
CA HIS A 30 1.05 2.61 -21.58
C HIS A 30 -0.32 2.08 -21.98
N THR A 31 -0.55 1.81 -23.27
CA THR A 31 -1.87 1.32 -23.74
C THR A 31 -2.24 -0.02 -23.11
N GLN A 32 -1.28 -0.95 -23.00
CA GLN A 32 -1.49 -2.25 -22.37
C GLN A 32 -1.75 -2.12 -20.87
N TYR A 33 -0.91 -1.36 -20.17
CA TYR A 33 -1.07 -1.09 -18.74
C TYR A 33 -2.40 -0.40 -18.46
N HIS A 34 -2.74 0.64 -19.23
CA HIS A 34 -3.93 1.46 -19.06
C HIS A 34 -5.21 0.63 -19.10
N ARG A 35 -5.35 -0.25 -20.11
CA ARG A 35 -6.52 -1.13 -20.22
C ARG A 35 -6.61 -2.05 -19.02
N ARG A 36 -5.53 -2.77 -18.73
CA ARG A 36 -5.46 -3.73 -17.63
C ARG A 36 -5.75 -3.09 -16.27
N PHE A 37 -5.18 -1.91 -16.03
CA PHE A 37 -5.35 -1.17 -14.79
C PHE A 37 -6.80 -0.72 -14.61
N LEU A 38 -7.38 -0.04 -15.61
CA LEU A 38 -8.75 0.47 -15.52
C LEU A 38 -9.79 -0.65 -15.38
N GLU A 39 -9.62 -1.76 -16.10
CA GLU A 39 -10.46 -2.95 -15.95
C GLU A 39 -10.28 -3.58 -14.56
N GLY A 40 -9.04 -3.72 -14.11
CA GLY A 40 -8.71 -4.34 -12.83
C GLY A 40 -9.15 -3.54 -11.61
N ILE A 41 -9.28 -2.21 -11.69
CA ILE A 41 -9.85 -1.39 -10.59
C ILE A 41 -11.37 -1.20 -10.69
N LYS A 42 -12.00 -1.49 -11.82
CA LYS A 42 -13.46 -1.34 -11.99
C LYS A 42 -14.23 -2.22 -11.02
N TYR A 43 -15.14 -1.64 -10.24
CA TYR A 43 -15.99 -2.36 -9.30
C TYR A 43 -17.43 -2.37 -9.83
N VAL A 44 -18.06 -3.54 -9.88
CA VAL A 44 -19.41 -3.67 -10.45
C VAL A 44 -20.52 -3.55 -9.40
N GLY A 45 -20.17 -3.64 -8.12
CA GLY A 45 -21.13 -3.79 -7.03
C GLY A 45 -21.62 -5.24 -6.89
N TRP A 46 -21.80 -5.70 -5.66
CA TRP A 46 -22.29 -7.05 -5.37
C TRP A 46 -23.58 -7.01 -4.57
N LYS A 47 -24.37 -8.09 -4.65
CA LYS A 47 -25.62 -8.20 -3.87
C LYS A 47 -25.37 -8.26 -2.37
N LYS A 48 -24.26 -8.89 -1.97
CA LYS A 48 -23.82 -8.99 -0.57
C LYS A 48 -22.40 -8.45 -0.52
N GLU A 49 -22.23 -7.35 0.17
CA GLU A 49 -20.94 -6.71 0.42
C GLU A 49 -20.74 -6.58 1.92
N HIS A 50 -19.56 -6.91 2.42
CA HIS A 50 -19.21 -6.67 3.82
C HIS A 50 -18.71 -5.24 3.97
N VAL A 51 -19.63 -4.29 3.99
CA VAL A 51 -19.31 -2.86 4.18
C VAL A 51 -18.96 -2.62 5.64
N LEU A 52 -17.76 -2.07 5.89
CA LEU A 52 -17.27 -1.79 7.23
C LEU A 52 -17.34 -0.30 7.59
N ALA A 53 -17.29 0.58 6.59
CA ALA A 53 -17.41 2.02 6.78
C ALA A 53 -17.90 2.70 5.50
N GLU A 54 -18.69 3.76 5.65
CA GLU A 54 -19.18 4.60 4.57
C GLU A 54 -18.69 6.04 4.76
N TYR A 55 -18.39 6.70 3.65
CA TYR A 55 -17.88 8.06 3.57
C TYR A 55 -18.55 8.79 2.41
N TRP A 56 -18.43 10.12 2.39
CA TRP A 56 -18.99 10.96 1.33
C TRP A 56 -18.35 10.70 -0.06
N ASP A 57 -17.11 10.20 -0.10
CA ASP A 57 -16.34 9.91 -1.31
C ASP A 57 -16.21 8.40 -1.63
N GLY A 58 -16.84 7.53 -0.85
CA GLY A 58 -16.82 6.09 -1.08
C GLY A 58 -17.11 5.26 0.15
N LYS A 59 -16.74 3.98 0.11
CA LYS A 59 -16.93 3.02 1.21
C LYS A 59 -15.78 2.05 1.31
N ILE A 60 -15.59 1.49 2.50
CA ILE A 60 -14.62 0.43 2.76
C ILE A 60 -15.37 -0.88 2.88
N ILE A 61 -14.96 -1.85 2.06
CA ILE A 61 -15.44 -3.23 2.13
C ILE A 61 -14.30 -4.15 2.56
N VAL A 62 -14.65 -5.29 3.16
CA VAL A 62 -13.71 -6.38 3.43
C VAL A 62 -14.06 -7.61 2.61
N ILE A 63 -13.03 -8.32 2.17
CA ILE A 63 -13.12 -9.63 1.55
C ILE A 63 -12.41 -10.61 2.45
N LEU A 64 -13.13 -11.67 2.80
CA LEU A 64 -12.65 -12.75 3.65
C LEU A 64 -12.28 -13.99 2.80
N PRO A 65 -11.41 -14.88 3.30
CA PRO A 65 -10.99 -16.08 2.57
C PRO A 65 -12.14 -17.01 2.15
N ASP A 66 -13.25 -17.00 2.89
CA ASP A 66 -14.41 -17.86 2.66
C ASP A 66 -15.53 -17.17 1.83
N ASP A 67 -15.27 -15.96 1.31
CA ASP A 67 -16.24 -15.24 0.49
C ASP A 67 -16.48 -15.91 -0.88
N PRO A 68 -17.56 -15.54 -1.58
CA PRO A 68 -17.84 -16.07 -2.91
C PRO A 68 -16.68 -15.89 -3.89
N LYS A 69 -16.50 -16.84 -4.82
CA LYS A 69 -15.39 -16.85 -5.79
C LYS A 69 -15.22 -15.55 -6.58
N TYR A 70 -16.30 -14.83 -6.90
CA TYR A 70 -16.21 -13.55 -7.60
C TYR A 70 -15.51 -12.46 -6.77
N ALA A 71 -15.69 -12.49 -5.43
CA ALA A 71 -15.08 -11.52 -4.52
C ALA A 71 -13.61 -11.84 -4.33
N ILE A 72 -13.28 -13.12 -4.09
CA ILE A 72 -11.90 -13.60 -4.02
C ILE A 72 -11.16 -13.28 -5.33
N LYS A 73 -11.77 -13.56 -6.49
CA LYS A 73 -11.16 -13.26 -7.79
C LYS A 73 -10.87 -11.76 -7.94
N LYS A 74 -11.80 -10.90 -7.52
CA LYS A 74 -11.58 -9.45 -7.54
C LYS A 74 -10.45 -9.02 -6.60
N ALA A 75 -10.36 -9.62 -5.42
CA ALA A 75 -9.25 -9.42 -4.50
C ALA A 75 -7.90 -9.76 -5.13
N GLU A 76 -7.80 -10.90 -5.81
CA GLU A 76 -6.57 -11.31 -6.51
C GLU A 76 -6.23 -10.37 -7.67
N ASP A 77 -7.20 -9.95 -8.47
CA ASP A 77 -6.96 -9.03 -9.59
C ASP A 77 -6.44 -7.67 -9.09
N VAL A 78 -6.99 -7.14 -7.99
CA VAL A 78 -6.50 -5.90 -7.36
C VAL A 78 -5.14 -6.12 -6.70
N ARG A 79 -4.93 -7.25 -6.02
CA ARG A 79 -3.64 -7.59 -5.42
C ARG A 79 -2.54 -7.61 -6.47
N GLU A 80 -2.80 -8.19 -7.64
CA GLU A 80 -1.84 -8.23 -8.74
C GLU A 80 -1.49 -6.83 -9.25
N ILE A 81 -2.46 -5.92 -9.34
CA ILE A 81 -2.19 -4.50 -9.66
C ILE A 81 -1.28 -3.87 -8.61
N VAL A 82 -1.60 -4.06 -7.33
CA VAL A 82 -0.82 -3.52 -6.20
C VAL A 82 0.61 -4.04 -6.20
N ASP A 83 0.79 -5.35 -6.36
CA ASP A 83 2.11 -5.99 -6.41
C ASP A 83 2.94 -5.45 -7.59
N ASN A 84 2.33 -5.27 -8.77
CA ASN A 84 2.99 -4.68 -9.93
C ASN A 84 3.39 -3.21 -9.73
N GLU A 85 2.52 -2.38 -9.13
CA GLU A 85 2.83 -0.96 -8.87
C GLU A 85 3.88 -0.76 -7.78
N LEU A 86 3.93 -1.65 -6.79
CA LEU A 86 4.94 -1.59 -5.74
C LEU A 86 6.27 -2.27 -6.15
N GLY A 87 6.30 -2.96 -7.29
CA GLY A 87 7.49 -3.70 -7.75
C GLY A 87 7.77 -4.98 -6.94
N PHE A 88 6.82 -5.44 -6.12
CA PHE A 88 6.95 -6.68 -5.35
C PHE A 88 6.53 -7.88 -6.18
N LYS A 89 7.37 -8.93 -6.24
CA LYS A 89 6.96 -10.23 -6.81
C LYS A 89 6.93 -11.39 -5.82
N GLN A 90 7.51 -11.28 -4.62
CA GLN A 90 7.83 -12.49 -3.83
C GLN A 90 7.85 -12.34 -2.30
N VAL A 91 6.89 -11.62 -1.70
CA VAL A 91 6.64 -11.81 -0.27
C VAL A 91 5.25 -12.39 -0.10
N ALA A 92 5.20 -13.72 0.02
CA ALA A 92 3.96 -14.45 0.31
C ALA A 92 3.45 -14.04 1.69
N LEU A 93 2.12 -13.96 1.81
CA LEU A 93 1.48 -13.82 3.12
C LEU A 93 1.86 -15.02 3.99
N SER A 94 2.16 -14.77 5.26
CA SER A 94 2.58 -15.83 6.19
C SER A 94 1.46 -16.85 6.39
N CYS A 95 0.21 -16.39 6.32
CA CYS A 95 -0.97 -17.24 6.39
C CYS A 95 -2.13 -16.64 5.56
N PRO A 96 -2.24 -16.99 4.26
CA PRO A 96 -3.29 -16.46 3.39
C PRO A 96 -4.71 -16.69 3.94
N SER A 97 -4.93 -17.84 4.59
CA SER A 97 -6.22 -18.22 5.19
C SER A 97 -6.63 -17.38 6.41
N LYS A 98 -5.73 -16.56 6.96
CA LYS A 98 -6.02 -15.61 8.05
C LYS A 98 -5.83 -14.16 7.62
N SER A 99 -5.65 -13.92 6.32
CA SER A 99 -5.56 -12.57 5.79
C SER A 99 -6.95 -11.99 5.54
N LYS A 100 -7.06 -10.68 5.70
CA LYS A 100 -8.25 -9.90 5.36
C LYS A 100 -7.85 -8.84 4.34
N ILE A 101 -8.62 -8.74 3.26
CA ILE A 101 -8.37 -7.76 2.20
C ILE A 101 -9.42 -6.67 2.31
N TYR A 102 -8.97 -5.45 2.56
CA TYR A 102 -9.80 -4.26 2.65
C TYR A 102 -9.69 -3.47 1.35
N MET A 103 -10.82 -3.04 0.81
CA MET A 103 -10.87 -2.23 -0.40
C MET A 103 -11.63 -0.94 -0.14
N PHE A 104 -11.07 0.18 -0.57
CA PHE A 104 -11.81 1.44 -0.66
C PHE A 104 -12.42 1.56 -2.06
N VAL A 105 -13.75 1.55 -2.13
CA VAL A 105 -14.53 1.71 -3.36
C VAL A 105 -15.05 3.14 -3.44
N SER A 106 -14.65 3.89 -4.46
CA SER A 106 -15.13 5.26 -4.68
C SER A 106 -16.59 5.30 -5.16
N THR A 107 -17.21 6.47 -5.10
CA THR A 107 -18.55 6.72 -5.67
C THR A 107 -18.62 6.45 -7.19
N GLU A 108 -17.49 6.55 -7.90
CA GLU A 108 -17.36 6.19 -9.32
C GLU A 108 -17.27 4.67 -9.56
N LYS A 109 -17.49 3.85 -8.52
CA LYS A 109 -17.36 2.39 -8.56
C LYS A 109 -15.97 1.94 -9.04
N LYS A 110 -14.91 2.54 -8.49
CA LYS A 110 -13.53 2.12 -8.68
C LYS A 110 -12.92 1.71 -7.34
N VAL A 111 -12.15 0.63 -7.33
CA VAL A 111 -11.29 0.28 -6.20
C VAL A 111 -10.08 1.22 -6.25
N VAL A 112 -10.04 2.19 -5.35
CA VAL A 112 -9.00 3.24 -5.30
C VAL A 112 -8.08 3.10 -4.09
N GLY A 113 -8.35 2.15 -3.20
CA GLY A 113 -7.48 1.77 -2.11
C GLY A 113 -7.55 0.27 -1.85
N CYS A 114 -6.42 -0.33 -1.47
CA CYS A 114 -6.28 -1.73 -1.12
C CYS A 114 -5.37 -1.86 0.09
N LEU A 115 -5.79 -2.62 1.10
CA LEU A 115 -4.97 -2.94 2.26
C LEU A 115 -5.13 -4.42 2.58
N ILE A 116 -4.01 -5.13 2.69
CA ILE A 116 -3.99 -6.54 3.06
C ILE A 116 -3.42 -6.65 4.47
N ALA A 117 -4.24 -7.14 5.39
CA ALA A 117 -3.88 -7.34 6.79
C ALA A 117 -3.75 -8.83 7.10
N GLU A 118 -2.73 -9.22 7.85
CA GLU A 118 -2.51 -10.58 8.33
C GLU A 118 -2.22 -10.61 9.83
N GLN A 119 -2.49 -11.75 10.47
CA GLN A 119 -2.21 -11.90 11.89
C GLN A 119 -0.72 -12.17 12.10
N ILE A 120 -0.09 -11.38 12.96
CA ILE A 120 1.31 -11.56 13.38
C ILE A 120 1.38 -11.74 14.90
N LYS A 121 2.55 -12.11 15.40
CA LYS A 121 2.81 -12.23 16.85
C LYS A 121 3.85 -11.23 17.34
N GLN A 122 4.78 -10.86 16.46
CA GLN A 122 5.94 -10.06 16.79
C GLN A 122 6.29 -9.14 15.62
N ALA A 123 6.83 -7.99 15.94
CA ALA A 123 7.39 -7.02 15.02
C ALA A 123 8.62 -6.36 15.63
N PHE A 124 9.29 -5.50 14.87
CA PHE A 124 10.53 -4.85 15.26
C PHE A 124 10.41 -3.35 15.06
N LYS A 125 10.86 -2.58 16.04
CA LYS A 125 10.82 -1.13 15.98
C LYS A 125 11.83 -0.60 14.96
N VAL A 126 11.40 0.28 14.08
CA VAL A 126 12.31 1.04 13.21
C VAL A 126 13.16 1.96 14.09
N LEU A 127 14.46 1.98 13.83
CA LEU A 127 15.39 2.87 14.51
C LEU A 127 15.61 4.10 13.64
N SER A 128 15.20 5.26 14.13
CA SER A 128 15.63 6.53 13.54
C SER A 128 17.14 6.67 13.79
N GLU A 129 17.92 6.92 12.73
CA GLU A 129 19.31 7.35 12.92
C GLU A 129 19.31 8.68 13.70
N PRO A 130 20.18 8.85 14.71
CA PRO A 130 20.36 10.16 15.31
C PRO A 130 20.85 11.12 14.23
N VAL A 131 20.22 12.30 14.15
CA VAL A 131 20.71 13.40 13.32
C VAL A 131 22.05 13.80 13.91
N LEU A 132 23.14 13.30 13.34
CA LEU A 132 24.48 13.82 13.63
C LEU A 132 24.53 15.22 13.04
N ASP A 133 24.79 16.20 13.90
CA ASP A 133 24.76 17.60 13.56
C ASP A 133 25.87 17.97 12.55
N GLU A 134 25.52 18.96 11.74
CA GLU A 134 26.31 19.77 10.82
C GLU A 134 26.94 19.18 9.54
N SER A 135 26.45 19.74 8.43
CA SER A 135 27.12 19.98 7.15
C SER A 135 27.20 18.84 6.12
N ILE A 136 26.51 19.09 4.99
CA ILE A 136 26.73 18.64 3.60
C ILE A 136 25.48 17.94 3.00
N ASN A 137 24.71 18.71 2.20
CA ASN A 137 23.77 18.29 1.16
C ASN A 137 22.72 17.21 1.54
N HIS A 138 21.73 17.59 2.35
CA HIS A 138 20.75 16.68 2.95
C HIS A 138 19.58 16.20 2.08
N GLU A 139 19.40 16.67 0.84
CA GLU A 139 18.22 16.25 0.04
C GLU A 139 18.45 15.00 -0.82
N ILE A 140 19.69 14.60 -1.08
CA ILE A 140 19.99 13.53 -2.06
C ILE A 140 20.22 12.16 -1.37
N GLN A 141 20.46 12.11 -0.05
CA GLN A 141 20.90 10.89 0.63
C GLN A 141 19.85 10.13 1.46
N GLU A 142 18.66 10.67 1.71
CA GLU A 142 17.64 9.93 2.49
C GLU A 142 17.01 8.77 1.70
N HIS A 143 16.96 8.88 0.37
CA HIS A 143 16.26 7.90 -0.49
C HIS A 143 17.00 6.57 -0.69
N HIS A 144 18.28 6.47 -0.32
CA HIS A 144 19.13 5.30 -0.61
C HIS A 144 19.76 4.62 0.61
N ARG A 145 19.46 5.04 1.84
CA ARG A 145 19.99 4.35 3.04
C ARG A 145 19.16 3.11 3.36
N ALA A 146 19.84 2.02 3.72
CA ALA A 146 19.21 0.84 4.32
C ALA A 146 18.79 1.17 5.75
N TRP A 147 17.58 0.80 6.17
CA TRP A 147 17.06 1.21 7.48
C TRP A 147 17.36 0.13 8.50
N CYS A 148 17.71 0.53 9.72
CA CYS A 148 17.91 -0.38 10.82
C CYS A 148 16.63 -0.54 11.64
N CYS A 149 16.42 -1.75 12.13
CA CYS A 149 15.39 -2.04 13.11
C CYS A 149 16.05 -2.56 14.39
N SER A 150 15.33 -2.45 15.50
CA SER A 150 15.68 -3.11 16.74
C SER A 150 15.84 -4.62 16.50
N THR A 151 16.77 -5.24 17.23
CA THR A 151 16.89 -6.71 17.28
C THR A 151 15.94 -7.32 18.31
N LYS A 152 15.35 -6.50 19.19
CA LYS A 152 14.39 -6.95 20.20
C LYS A 152 12.99 -7.01 19.58
N PRO A 153 12.33 -8.18 19.59
CA PRO A 153 10.96 -8.30 19.13
C PRO A 153 10.00 -7.63 20.12
N GLU A 154 9.01 -6.92 19.60
CA GLU A 154 7.88 -6.37 20.34
C GLU A 154 6.60 -7.13 19.93
N SER A 155 5.65 -7.27 20.86
CA SER A 155 4.39 -7.95 20.55
C SER A 155 3.57 -7.08 19.60
N ALA A 156 3.10 -7.67 18.50
CA ALA A 156 2.22 -7.03 17.55
C ALA A 156 1.16 -8.03 17.09
N ILE A 157 -0.01 -7.52 16.71
CA ILE A 157 -1.19 -8.33 16.44
C ILE A 157 -1.50 -8.34 14.94
N CYS A 158 -1.43 -7.18 14.30
CA CYS A 158 -1.84 -6.99 12.91
C CYS A 158 -0.65 -6.53 12.06
N GLY A 159 -0.32 -7.33 11.05
CA GLY A 159 0.64 -6.98 10.01
C GLY A 159 -0.06 -6.39 8.81
N VAL A 160 0.28 -5.16 8.44
CA VAL A 160 -0.09 -4.54 7.16
C VAL A 160 0.89 -5.03 6.11
N SER A 161 0.48 -6.05 5.37
CA SER A 161 1.29 -6.68 4.32
C SER A 161 1.38 -5.81 3.07
N ARG A 162 0.27 -5.16 2.71
CA ARG A 162 0.20 -4.21 1.61
C ARG A 162 -0.70 -3.06 2.02
N VAL A 163 -0.28 -1.85 1.70
CA VAL A 163 -1.14 -0.67 1.72
C VAL A 163 -0.91 0.11 0.44
N TRP A 164 -1.97 0.33 -0.32
CA TRP A 164 -1.92 0.98 -1.60
C TRP A 164 -3.13 1.88 -1.77
N VAL A 165 -2.88 3.04 -2.37
CA VAL A 165 -3.90 3.98 -2.82
C VAL A 165 -3.53 4.40 -4.23
N PHE A 166 -4.52 4.33 -5.12
CA PHE A 166 -4.37 4.76 -6.51
C PHE A 166 -3.78 6.16 -6.56
N SER A 167 -2.72 6.37 -7.35
CA SER A 167 -1.93 7.60 -7.40
C SER A 167 -2.77 8.88 -7.49
N LEU A 168 -3.81 8.90 -8.33
CA LEU A 168 -4.71 10.05 -8.51
C LEU A 168 -5.67 10.29 -7.32
N TYR A 169 -5.71 9.38 -6.36
CA TYR A 169 -6.54 9.40 -5.15
C TYR A 169 -5.72 9.49 -3.86
N ARG A 170 -4.38 9.56 -3.96
CA ARG A 170 -3.49 9.75 -2.81
C ARG A 170 -3.73 11.09 -2.13
N ARG A 171 -3.29 11.20 -0.87
CA ARG A 171 -3.38 12.42 -0.03
C ARG A 171 -4.81 12.90 0.28
N LYS A 172 -5.82 12.04 0.09
CA LYS A 172 -7.23 12.28 0.46
C LYS A 172 -7.68 11.49 1.71
N GLY A 173 -6.73 11.14 2.58
CA GLY A 173 -6.99 10.39 3.82
C GLY A 173 -7.49 8.95 3.63
N ILE A 174 -7.45 8.37 2.43
CA ILE A 174 -7.94 7.00 2.17
C ILE A 174 -7.14 5.97 2.96
N ALA A 175 -5.80 6.00 2.87
CA ALA A 175 -4.94 5.04 3.59
C ALA A 175 -5.16 5.10 5.11
N SER A 176 -5.26 6.31 5.70
CA SER A 176 -5.54 6.48 7.13
C SER A 176 -6.89 5.88 7.51
N ARG A 177 -7.95 6.17 6.76
CA ARG A 177 -9.29 5.59 6.98
C ARG A 177 -9.29 4.08 6.87
N MET A 178 -8.54 3.50 5.92
CA MET A 178 -8.39 2.06 5.79
C MET A 178 -7.70 1.44 7.01
N LEU A 179 -6.62 2.04 7.52
CA LEU A 179 -5.98 1.56 8.73
C LEU A 179 -6.86 1.72 9.98
N ASP A 180 -7.61 2.82 10.09
CA ASP A 180 -8.58 2.98 11.18
C ASP A 180 -9.67 1.92 11.13
N THR A 181 -10.19 1.60 9.94
CA THR A 181 -11.12 0.48 9.77
C THR A 181 -10.50 -0.86 10.14
N VAL A 182 -9.24 -1.12 9.77
CA VAL A 182 -8.52 -2.33 10.19
C VAL A 182 -8.43 -2.39 11.71
N ARG A 183 -8.02 -1.30 12.38
CA ARG A 183 -7.94 -1.23 13.84
C ARG A 183 -9.23 -1.62 14.54
N ASN A 184 -10.37 -1.24 13.95
CA ASN A 184 -11.70 -1.45 14.54
C ASN A 184 -12.27 -2.84 14.24
N THR A 185 -11.79 -3.53 13.21
CA THR A 185 -12.48 -4.71 12.63
C THR A 185 -11.59 -5.94 12.46
N PHE A 186 -10.27 -5.79 12.63
CA PHE A 186 -9.34 -6.89 12.45
C PHE A 186 -9.56 -7.99 13.50
N ILE A 187 -9.72 -7.60 14.77
CA ILE A 187 -10.17 -8.49 15.84
C ILE A 187 -11.58 -8.08 16.27
N TYR A 188 -12.50 -9.04 16.27
CA TYR A 188 -13.88 -8.79 16.68
C TYR A 188 -13.93 -8.31 18.13
N GLY A 189 -14.62 -7.19 18.37
CA GLY A 189 -14.81 -6.62 19.70
C GLY A 189 -13.58 -5.96 20.31
N SER A 190 -12.52 -5.71 19.52
CA SER A 190 -11.31 -5.03 19.98
C SER A 190 -10.92 -3.89 19.04
N PHE A 191 -10.31 -2.86 19.62
CA PHE A 191 -9.75 -1.73 18.90
C PHE A 191 -8.23 -1.77 19.03
N LEU A 192 -7.52 -1.96 17.92
CA LEU A 192 -6.07 -2.06 17.92
C LEU A 192 -5.43 -0.68 18.10
N ASN A 193 -4.45 -0.62 18.99
CA ASN A 193 -3.56 0.52 19.13
C ASN A 193 -2.57 0.57 17.96
N LYS A 194 -2.00 1.75 17.73
CA LYS A 194 -0.99 1.95 16.66
C LYS A 194 0.27 1.13 16.91
N ASP A 195 0.59 0.85 18.17
CA ASP A 195 1.72 0.02 18.59
C ASP A 195 1.43 -1.49 18.46
N GLU A 196 0.20 -1.89 18.11
CA GLU A 196 -0.15 -3.30 17.83
C GLU A 196 -0.16 -3.60 16.32
N ILE A 197 0.15 -2.60 15.50
CA ILE A 197 0.20 -2.67 14.05
C ILE A 197 1.64 -2.56 13.57
N ALA A 198 2.03 -3.46 12.68
CA ALA A 198 3.33 -3.42 12.01
C ALA A 198 3.16 -3.40 10.49
N PHE A 199 4.14 -2.84 9.77
CA PHE A 199 4.14 -2.76 8.31
C PHE A 199 5.20 -3.70 7.72
N SER A 200 4.88 -4.43 6.66
CA SER A 200 5.88 -5.25 5.97
C SER A 200 6.65 -4.43 4.94
N ASP A 201 7.97 -4.49 5.01
CA ASP A 201 8.91 -3.92 4.03
C ASP A 201 8.42 -2.58 3.40
N PRO A 202 8.27 -1.52 4.22
CA PRO A 202 7.63 -0.28 3.78
C PRO A 202 8.43 0.41 2.67
N THR A 203 7.76 0.75 1.58
CA THR A 203 8.32 1.65 0.54
C THR A 203 8.63 3.04 1.13
N PRO A 204 9.38 3.91 0.43
CA PRO A 204 9.60 5.29 0.89
C PRO A 204 8.29 6.05 1.18
N ASP A 205 7.28 5.91 0.31
CA ASP A 205 5.92 6.43 0.53
C ASP A 205 5.27 5.80 1.76
N GLY A 206 5.42 4.47 1.91
CA GLY A 206 4.91 3.70 3.04
C GLY A 206 5.50 4.15 4.38
N LYS A 207 6.79 4.49 4.44
CA LYS A 207 7.45 5.05 5.63
C LYS A 207 6.90 6.40 6.00
N LEU A 208 6.82 7.32 5.04
CA LEU A 208 6.29 8.65 5.29
C LEU A 208 4.86 8.56 5.83
N PHE A 209 4.06 7.68 5.23
CA PHE A 209 2.72 7.38 5.70
C PHE A 209 2.71 6.79 7.11
N ALA A 210 3.48 5.72 7.38
CA ALA A 210 3.53 5.04 8.67
C ALA A 210 4.02 5.97 9.79
N THR A 211 5.08 6.76 9.55
CA THR A 211 5.57 7.78 10.49
C THR A 211 4.48 8.78 10.85
N THR A 212 3.80 9.33 9.84
CA THR A 212 2.72 10.31 10.04
C THR A 212 1.54 9.69 10.78
N TYR A 213 1.13 8.49 10.37
CA TYR A 213 -0.04 7.80 10.92
C TYR A 213 0.21 7.33 12.37
N CYS A 214 1.37 6.72 12.65
CA CYS A 214 1.74 6.27 13.98
C CYS A 214 2.10 7.45 14.91
N GLY A 215 2.43 8.62 14.37
CA GLY A 215 2.88 9.79 15.14
C GLY A 215 4.30 9.64 15.68
N THR A 216 5.07 8.70 15.14
CA THR A 216 6.44 8.41 15.54
C THR A 216 7.22 7.86 14.35
N PRO A 217 8.49 8.26 14.15
CA PRO A 217 9.34 7.67 13.13
C PRO A 217 9.77 6.24 13.49
N ASN A 218 9.60 5.84 14.75
CA ASN A 218 9.96 4.52 15.26
C ASN A 218 8.74 3.58 15.30
N PHE A 219 8.04 3.44 14.18
CA PHE A 219 6.90 2.51 14.04
C PHE A 219 7.39 1.05 13.92
N LEU A 220 6.47 0.09 13.99
CA LEU A 220 6.80 -1.34 13.92
C LEU A 220 6.84 -1.86 12.48
N VAL A 221 7.82 -2.70 12.19
CA VAL A 221 7.98 -3.41 10.91
C VAL A 221 8.15 -4.91 11.12
N TYR A 222 7.77 -5.69 10.11
CA TYR A 222 7.95 -7.14 10.09
C TYR A 222 8.31 -7.64 8.68
N ASN A 223 8.71 -8.90 8.57
CA ASN A 223 8.96 -9.59 7.29
C ASN A 223 9.92 -8.83 6.34
N PHE A 224 11.01 -8.28 6.88
CA PHE A 224 12.08 -7.62 6.12
C PHE A 224 13.31 -8.51 6.03
N ILE A 225 14.09 -8.36 4.96
CA ILE A 225 15.33 -9.13 4.75
C ILE A 225 16.40 -8.67 5.74
N ARG A 226 16.79 -9.55 6.66
CA ARG A 226 17.91 -9.30 7.58
C ARG A 226 19.23 -9.48 6.85
N HIS A 227 19.88 -8.40 6.43
CA HIS A 227 21.31 -8.45 6.16
C HIS A 227 22.06 -8.49 7.50
N GLN A 228 22.41 -9.69 7.98
CA GLN A 228 23.41 -9.80 9.04
C GLN A 228 24.76 -9.39 8.46
N ARG A 229 25.27 -8.21 8.83
CA ARG A 229 26.70 -7.94 8.75
C ARG A 229 27.38 -8.87 9.76
N LYS A 230 27.98 -9.95 9.27
CA LYS A 230 28.98 -10.72 10.03
C LYS A 230 30.17 -9.79 10.24
N TRP A 231 30.49 -9.50 11.50
CA TRP A 231 31.79 -8.96 11.89
C TRP A 231 32.82 -10.08 11.89
#